data_AF-A0A2H2ZNU4-F1
#
_entry.id   AF-A0A2H2ZNU4-F1
#
_cell.length_a   1.000
_cell.length_b   1.000
_cell.length_c   1.000
_cell.angle_alpha   90.00
_cell.angle_beta   90.00
_cell.angle_gamma   90.00
#
_symmetry.space_group_name_H-M   'P 1'
#
loop_
_entity.id
_entity.type
_entity.pdbx_description
1 polymer ?
#
loop_
_entity_poly.entity_id
_entity_poly.type
_entity_poly.pdbx_seq_one_letter_code
_entity_poly.pdbx_strand_id
1 'polypeptide(L)'
;MAIPQHGNGIKTAHVNMMTDTIIANLPADGLRVVMRSLLVLFPEITRDFELETRKYVELRAMSLIKEQDRKICLPGLIKMQQIARSEMRSFLTSVDGDIVQAMTAVQKSLLVDTGARVMNNTEQSLVEALYQSLASCHATLKATNQEYPFSRSLVSTAGILGLPRPAIADEYQSLARQISMIPLPPVARETFLLNGRRVPRIFSGLWQMSSPAWGAASSSKVIEQFSRHVQQGFTAFDMADHYGDAELVFGRFASMYPHRDAIFTATKYCVFQKMTVSREAVQANIAERCRRLQTDKIDLLQFHWQFVGDYAW
;
A
#
# COMPACT_ATOMS: atom_id res chain seq x y z
N MET A 1 33.84 6.50 -22.19
CA MET A 1 35.10 5.75 -21.99
C MET A 1 34.79 4.28 -22.20
N ALA A 2 35.47 3.66 -23.16
CA ALA A 2 35.14 2.34 -23.70
C ALA A 2 35.79 1.20 -22.92
N ILE A 3 35.09 0.07 -22.82
CA ILE A 3 35.63 -1.23 -22.35
C ILE A 3 36.03 -2.03 -23.61
N PRO A 4 37.22 -2.66 -23.66
CA PRO A 4 37.65 -3.39 -24.85
C PRO A 4 36.95 -4.75 -24.94
N GLN A 5 36.43 -5.06 -26.13
CA GLN A 5 35.90 -6.38 -26.48
C GLN A 5 37.02 -7.30 -26.97
N HIS A 6 37.03 -8.54 -26.49
CA HIS A 6 37.68 -9.67 -27.15
C HIS A 6 36.72 -10.87 -27.15
N GLY A 7 36.43 -11.41 -28.34
CA GLY A 7 35.79 -12.72 -28.54
C GLY A 7 34.55 -12.70 -29.41
N ASN A 8 34.67 -13.25 -30.62
CA ASN A 8 33.70 -13.29 -31.72
C ASN A 8 32.28 -13.75 -31.37
N GLY A 9 31.28 -12.97 -31.79
CA GLY A 9 29.89 -13.41 -31.88
C GLY A 9 28.88 -12.26 -32.02
N ILE A 10 28.88 -11.52 -33.13
CA ILE A 10 27.79 -10.56 -33.39
C ILE A 10 26.61 -11.32 -34.01
N LYS A 11 25.51 -11.47 -33.25
CA LYS A 11 24.12 -11.37 -33.75
C LYS A 11 23.08 -11.38 -32.63
N THR A 12 23.10 -10.36 -31.75
CA THR A 12 21.95 -9.80 -30.99
C THR A 12 22.31 -8.58 -30.10
N ALA A 13 23.46 -7.93 -30.29
CA ALA A 13 23.98 -6.96 -29.31
C ALA A 13 23.33 -5.56 -29.34
N HIS A 14 22.48 -5.22 -30.32
CA HIS A 14 22.01 -3.84 -30.49
C HIS A 14 20.65 -3.49 -29.86
N VAL A 15 19.79 -4.48 -29.58
CA VAL A 15 18.48 -4.22 -28.92
C VAL A 15 18.59 -4.25 -27.40
N ASN A 16 19.52 -5.05 -26.85
CA ASN A 16 19.72 -5.15 -25.41
C ASN A 16 20.34 -3.90 -24.78
N MET A 17 21.20 -3.14 -25.48
CA MET A 17 21.88 -2.00 -24.86
C MET A 17 20.94 -0.88 -24.40
N MET A 18 19.80 -0.66 -25.07
CA MET A 18 18.85 0.40 -24.68
C MET A 18 18.01 -0.02 -23.47
N THR A 19 17.52 -1.27 -23.48
CA THR A 19 16.81 -1.86 -22.33
C THR A 19 17.72 -2.00 -21.13
N ASP A 20 18.97 -2.45 -21.31
CA ASP A 20 19.97 -2.58 -20.24
C ASP A 20 20.36 -1.20 -19.68
N THR A 21 20.48 -0.18 -20.54
CA THR A 21 20.74 1.20 -20.09
C THR A 21 19.55 1.76 -19.32
N ILE A 22 18.31 1.52 -19.78
CA ILE A 22 17.10 1.95 -19.09
C ILE A 22 16.97 1.22 -17.74
N ILE A 23 17.18 -0.09 -17.70
CA ILE A 23 17.14 -0.89 -16.46
C ILE A 23 18.24 -0.45 -15.48
N ALA A 24 19.47 -0.24 -15.97
CA ALA A 24 20.60 0.13 -15.12
C ALA A 24 20.49 1.55 -14.55
N ASN A 25 19.76 2.45 -15.20
CA ASN A 25 19.65 3.86 -14.80
C ASN A 25 18.27 4.24 -14.25
N LEU A 26 17.26 3.38 -14.37
CA LEU A 26 15.98 3.59 -13.71
C LEU A 26 16.15 3.42 -12.20
N PRO A 27 15.67 4.38 -11.38
CA PRO A 27 15.57 4.15 -9.95
C PRO A 27 14.64 2.94 -9.69
N ALA A 28 14.82 2.28 -8.54
CA ALA A 28 14.06 1.07 -8.20
C ALA A 28 12.54 1.26 -8.33
N ASP A 29 12.02 2.44 -8.04
CA ASP A 29 10.59 2.76 -8.19
C ASP A 29 10.15 2.75 -9.67
N GLY A 30 11.00 3.26 -10.57
CA GLY A 30 10.76 3.24 -12.01
C GLY A 30 10.79 1.83 -12.59
N LEU A 31 11.73 1.00 -12.15
CA LEU A 31 11.77 -0.43 -12.49
C LEU A 31 10.52 -1.17 -12.03
N ARG A 32 10.03 -0.90 -10.81
CA ARG A 32 8.78 -1.49 -10.31
C ARG A 32 7.58 -1.13 -11.19
N VAL A 33 7.48 0.13 -11.65
CA VAL A 33 6.39 0.55 -12.54
C VAL A 33 6.41 -0.20 -13.87
N VAL A 34 7.60 -0.36 -14.48
CA VAL A 34 7.77 -1.13 -15.72
C VAL A 34 7.38 -2.59 -15.49
N MET A 35 7.87 -3.20 -14.41
CA MET A 35 7.56 -4.59 -14.08
C MET A 35 6.05 -4.82 -13.86
N ARG A 36 5.37 -3.93 -13.12
CA ARG A 36 3.91 -4.04 -12.93
C ARG A 36 3.17 -3.93 -14.26
N SER A 37 3.57 -3.01 -15.12
CA SER A 37 2.97 -2.86 -16.46
C SER A 37 3.15 -4.13 -17.29
N LEU A 38 4.34 -4.72 -17.28
CA LEU A 38 4.62 -5.96 -18.00
C LEU A 38 3.80 -7.14 -17.48
N LEU A 39 3.70 -7.33 -16.16
CA LEU A 39 2.92 -8.41 -15.56
C LEU A 39 1.41 -8.26 -15.80
N VAL A 40 0.92 -7.04 -15.95
CA VAL A 40 -0.48 -6.76 -16.28
C VAL A 40 -0.76 -7.01 -17.77
N LEU A 41 0.12 -6.55 -18.66
CA LEU A 41 -0.08 -6.64 -20.12
C LEU A 41 0.24 -8.03 -20.68
N PHE A 42 1.14 -8.78 -20.02
CA PHE A 42 1.65 -10.07 -20.49
C PHE A 42 1.62 -11.10 -19.35
N PRO A 43 0.44 -11.57 -18.91
CA PRO A 43 0.31 -12.48 -17.76
C PRO A 43 1.14 -13.77 -17.88
N GLU A 44 1.41 -14.22 -19.10
CA GLU A 44 2.22 -15.41 -19.42
C GLU A 44 3.64 -15.35 -18.87
N ILE A 45 4.23 -14.15 -18.72
CA ILE A 45 5.60 -13.99 -18.22
C ILE A 45 5.70 -14.13 -16.69
N THR A 46 4.57 -14.12 -15.98
CA THR A 46 4.53 -14.12 -14.51
C THR A 46 5.26 -15.34 -13.94
N ARG A 47 5.03 -16.52 -14.52
CA ARG A 47 5.66 -17.77 -14.07
C ARG A 47 7.18 -17.73 -14.20
N ASP A 48 7.68 -17.21 -15.31
CA ASP A 48 9.12 -17.12 -15.55
C ASP A 48 9.75 -16.07 -14.62
N PHE A 49 9.05 -14.95 -14.39
CA PHE A 49 9.53 -13.91 -13.48
C PHE A 49 9.58 -14.38 -12.02
N GLU A 50 8.58 -15.15 -11.57
CA GLU A 50 8.58 -15.78 -10.25
C GLU A 50 9.73 -16.78 -10.09
N LEU A 51 9.97 -17.60 -11.11
CA LEU A 51 11.06 -18.57 -11.12
C LEU A 51 12.43 -17.88 -11.00
N GLU A 52 12.68 -16.85 -11.81
CA GLU A 52 13.95 -16.12 -11.79
C GLU A 52 14.12 -15.28 -10.51
N THR A 53 13.04 -14.68 -10.00
CA THR A 53 13.07 -13.97 -8.70
C THR A 53 13.43 -14.93 -7.57
N ARG A 54 12.84 -16.14 -7.55
CA ARG A 54 13.15 -17.18 -6.56
C ARG A 54 14.63 -17.58 -6.63
N LYS A 55 15.13 -17.89 -7.83
CA LYS A 55 16.56 -18.21 -8.05
C LYS A 55 17.47 -17.08 -7.57
N TYR A 56 17.15 -15.83 -7.89
CA TYR A 56 17.94 -14.67 -7.48
C TYR A 56 18.00 -14.54 -5.95
N VAL A 57 16.86 -14.65 -5.26
CA VAL A 57 16.79 -14.58 -3.80
C VAL A 57 17.60 -15.71 -3.16
N GLU A 58 17.49 -16.95 -3.68
CA GLU A 58 18.26 -18.10 -3.21
C GLU A 58 19.78 -17.88 -3.40
N LEU A 59 20.20 -17.47 -4.60
CA LEU A 59 21.61 -17.19 -4.92
C LEU A 59 22.16 -16.06 -4.04
N ARG A 60 21.39 -14.99 -3.81
CA ARG A 60 21.85 -13.85 -3.02
C ARG A 60 21.92 -14.18 -1.54
N ALA A 61 20.93 -14.90 -1.01
CA ALA A 61 20.94 -15.44 0.35
C ALA A 61 22.17 -16.33 0.59
N MET A 62 22.54 -17.16 -0.39
CA MET A 62 23.76 -17.98 -0.31
C MET A 62 25.06 -17.17 -0.46
N SER A 63 25.07 -16.11 -1.28
CA SER A 63 26.26 -15.24 -1.45
C SER A 63 26.57 -14.40 -0.21
N LEU A 64 25.56 -14.03 0.58
CA LEU A 64 25.74 -13.31 1.85
C LEU A 64 26.40 -14.18 2.93
N ILE A 65 26.46 -15.50 2.72
CA ILE A 65 27.13 -16.46 3.60
C ILE A 65 28.60 -16.67 3.19
N LYS A 66 29.02 -16.22 1.99
CA LYS A 66 30.37 -16.42 1.44
C LYS A 66 31.05 -15.12 1.00
N GLU A 67 31.84 -14.51 1.89
CA GLU A 67 33.12 -13.80 1.66
C GLU A 67 33.54 -13.17 3.01
N GLN A 68 34.65 -13.53 3.69
CA GLN A 68 36.10 -13.59 3.39
C GLN A 68 36.83 -12.23 3.48
N ASP A 69 37.94 -12.26 4.23
CA ASP A 69 38.82 -11.22 4.76
C ASP A 69 38.88 -9.84 4.06
N ARG A 70 38.45 -8.80 4.78
CA ARG A 70 39.05 -7.45 4.74
C ARG A 70 39.24 -6.99 6.16
N LYS A 71 40.27 -6.19 6.47
CA LYS A 71 40.49 -5.65 7.82
C LYS A 71 39.21 -4.96 8.33
N ILE A 72 38.50 -5.69 9.18
CA ILE A 72 37.18 -5.35 9.66
C ILE A 72 37.34 -4.37 10.82
N CYS A 73 36.82 -3.14 10.67
CA CYS A 73 36.71 -2.21 11.79
C CYS A 73 35.27 -2.25 12.32
N LEU A 74 35.11 -2.46 13.63
CA LEU A 74 33.80 -2.67 14.27
C LEU A 74 32.76 -1.57 13.95
N PRO A 75 33.09 -0.27 13.94
CA PRO A 75 32.16 0.78 13.50
C PRO A 75 31.72 0.66 12.03
N GLY A 76 32.63 0.21 11.15
CA GLY A 76 32.34 -0.01 9.73
C GLY A 76 31.36 -1.17 9.51
N LEU A 77 31.52 -2.27 10.26
CA LEU A 77 30.57 -3.38 10.27
C LEU A 77 29.20 -2.97 10.77
N ILE A 78 29.14 -2.25 11.90
CA ILE A 78 27.87 -1.79 12.48
C ILE A 78 27.14 -0.92 11.46
N LYS A 79 27.85 0.01 10.81
CA LYS A 79 27.27 0.87 9.77
C LYS A 79 26.78 0.05 8.56
N MET A 80 27.57 -0.90 8.08
CA MET A 80 27.19 -1.76 6.95
C MET A 80 25.99 -2.64 7.28
N GLN A 81 25.93 -3.22 8.48
CA GLN A 81 24.82 -4.01 8.96
C GLN A 81 23.54 -3.16 9.12
N GLN A 82 23.66 -1.92 9.59
CA GLN A 82 22.55 -0.98 9.67
C GLN A 82 22.01 -0.61 8.29
N ILE A 83 22.89 -0.33 7.31
CA ILE A 83 22.49 -0.05 5.93
C ILE A 83 21.74 -1.24 5.34
N ALA A 84 22.31 -2.45 5.42
CA ALA A 84 21.68 -3.66 4.89
C ALA A 84 20.31 -3.94 5.55
N ARG A 85 20.19 -3.74 6.87
CA ARG A 85 18.90 -3.85 7.57
C ARG A 85 17.89 -2.79 7.12
N SER A 86 18.34 -1.55 6.89
CA SER A 86 17.49 -0.47 6.42
C SER A 86 16.97 -0.73 5.00
N GLU A 87 17.85 -1.17 4.10
CA GLU A 87 17.49 -1.54 2.73
C GLU A 87 16.50 -2.70 2.71
N MET A 88 16.77 -3.76 3.49
CA MET A 88 15.85 -4.89 3.63
C MET A 88 14.48 -4.44 4.16
N ARG A 89 14.43 -3.59 5.20
CA ARG A 89 13.17 -3.04 5.71
C ARG A 89 12.41 -2.23 4.65
N SER A 90 13.12 -1.40 3.89
CA SER A 90 12.51 -0.63 2.80
C SER A 90 11.93 -1.53 1.72
N PHE A 91 12.66 -2.59 1.35
CA PHE A 91 12.20 -3.59 0.39
C PHE A 91 10.94 -4.31 0.88
N LEU A 92 10.96 -4.83 2.12
CA LEU A 92 9.80 -5.51 2.71
C LEU A 92 8.58 -4.58 2.83
N THR A 93 8.80 -3.30 3.14
CA THR A 93 7.74 -2.28 3.17
C THR A 93 7.14 -2.05 1.78
N SER A 94 7.97 -2.05 0.72
CA SER A 94 7.47 -1.99 -0.66
C SER A 94 6.61 -3.21 -0.99
N VAL A 95 7.10 -4.41 -0.65
CA VAL A 95 6.35 -5.67 -0.88
C VAL A 95 5.01 -5.66 -0.14
N ASP A 96 4.95 -5.18 1.11
CA ASP A 96 3.69 -5.03 1.85
C ASP A 96 2.70 -4.12 1.08
N GLY A 97 3.20 -2.98 0.58
CA GLY A 97 2.39 -2.08 -0.24
C GLY A 97 2.00 -2.65 -1.62
N ASP A 98 2.86 -3.47 -2.23
CA ASP A 98 2.58 -4.17 -3.50
C ASP A 98 1.43 -5.15 -3.32
N ILE A 99 1.43 -5.92 -2.22
CA ILE A 99 0.34 -6.84 -1.89
C ILE A 99 -0.96 -6.05 -1.62
N VAL A 100 -0.91 -4.91 -0.92
CA VAL A 100 -2.09 -4.04 -0.74
C VAL A 100 -2.65 -3.58 -2.09
N GLN A 101 -1.78 -3.17 -3.02
CA GLN A 101 -2.20 -2.77 -4.36
C GLN A 101 -2.81 -3.95 -5.12
N ALA A 102 -2.22 -5.14 -5.04
CA ALA A 102 -2.76 -6.36 -5.65
C ALA A 102 -4.14 -6.72 -5.09
N MET A 103 -4.32 -6.67 -3.77
CA MET A 103 -5.62 -6.86 -3.12
C MET A 103 -6.65 -5.83 -3.59
N THR A 104 -6.25 -4.56 -3.74
CA THR A 104 -7.13 -3.52 -4.32
C THR A 104 -7.53 -3.86 -5.75
N ALA A 105 -6.61 -4.36 -6.57
CA ALA A 105 -6.90 -4.81 -7.93
C ALA A 105 -7.85 -6.02 -7.95
N VAL A 106 -7.65 -7.00 -7.06
CA VAL A 106 -8.57 -8.14 -6.88
C VAL A 106 -9.96 -7.63 -6.56
N GLN A 107 -10.12 -6.76 -5.56
CA GLN A 107 -11.40 -6.18 -5.19
C GLN A 107 -12.09 -5.49 -6.38
N LYS A 108 -11.35 -4.73 -7.18
CA LYS A 108 -11.88 -4.05 -8.37
C LYS A 108 -12.22 -5.00 -9.52
N SER A 109 -11.53 -6.12 -9.64
CA SER A 109 -11.82 -7.16 -10.65
C SER A 109 -13.10 -7.96 -10.35
N LEU A 110 -13.60 -7.90 -9.11
CA LEU A 110 -14.86 -8.49 -8.70
C LEU A 110 -16.07 -7.62 -9.00
N LEU A 111 -15.87 -6.36 -9.43
CA LEU A 111 -16.97 -5.47 -9.78
C LEU A 111 -17.64 -5.93 -11.09
N VAL A 112 -18.96 -5.83 -11.10
CA VAL A 112 -19.84 -6.12 -12.24
C VAL A 112 -20.94 -5.06 -12.30
N ASP A 113 -21.69 -4.98 -13.39
CA ASP A 113 -22.69 -3.93 -13.63
C ASP A 113 -23.75 -3.79 -12.51
N THR A 114 -24.00 -4.87 -11.77
CA THR A 114 -25.00 -4.98 -10.70
C THR A 114 -24.42 -4.98 -9.28
N GLY A 115 -23.10 -4.77 -9.12
CA GLY A 115 -22.43 -4.75 -7.81
C GLY A 115 -21.09 -5.47 -7.82
N ALA A 116 -20.94 -6.49 -6.98
CA ALA A 116 -19.74 -7.32 -6.93
C ALA A 116 -20.10 -8.80 -7.00
N ARG A 117 -19.41 -9.55 -7.85
CA ARG A 117 -19.48 -11.03 -7.86
C ARG A 117 -18.62 -11.61 -6.75
N VAL A 118 -18.91 -12.86 -6.38
CA VAL A 118 -18.03 -13.65 -5.53
C VAL A 118 -16.80 -14.14 -6.29
N MET A 119 -15.71 -14.39 -5.57
CA MET A 119 -14.56 -15.11 -6.11
C MET A 119 -14.95 -16.53 -6.50
N ASN A 120 -14.40 -17.04 -7.59
CA ASN A 120 -14.49 -18.47 -7.91
C ASN A 120 -13.52 -19.28 -7.02
N ASN A 121 -13.63 -20.61 -7.04
CA ASN A 121 -12.81 -21.48 -6.17
C ASN A 121 -11.31 -21.28 -6.36
N THR A 122 -10.84 -21.02 -7.59
CA THR A 122 -9.42 -20.81 -7.88
C THR A 122 -8.95 -19.46 -7.33
N GLU A 123 -9.67 -18.38 -7.60
CA GLU A 123 -9.39 -17.03 -7.08
C GLU A 123 -9.37 -17.04 -5.55
N GLN A 124 -10.41 -17.62 -4.93
CA GLN A 124 -10.54 -17.77 -3.49
C GLN A 124 -9.34 -18.52 -2.89
N SER A 125 -8.98 -19.68 -3.47
CA SER A 125 -7.85 -20.50 -3.00
C SER A 125 -6.52 -19.76 -3.05
N LEU A 126 -6.30 -18.91 -4.07
CA LEU A 126 -5.07 -18.11 -4.20
C LEU A 126 -4.98 -17.04 -3.10
N VAL A 127 -6.09 -16.33 -2.85
CA VAL A 127 -6.15 -15.29 -1.81
C VAL A 127 -6.04 -15.91 -0.42
N GLU A 128 -6.65 -17.07 -0.20
CA GLU A 128 -6.51 -17.85 1.04
C GLU A 128 -5.08 -18.33 1.26
N ALA A 129 -4.40 -18.86 0.24
CA ALA A 129 -3.01 -19.29 0.34
C ALA A 129 -2.07 -18.12 0.69
N LEU A 130 -2.30 -16.95 0.10
CA LEU A 130 -1.58 -15.72 0.46
C LEU A 130 -1.84 -15.33 1.92
N TYR A 131 -3.11 -15.33 2.35
CA TYR A 131 -3.48 -15.05 3.74
C TYR A 131 -2.79 -15.99 4.73
N GLN A 132 -2.80 -17.31 4.46
CA GLN A 132 -2.15 -18.30 5.31
C GLN A 132 -0.63 -18.08 5.39
N SER A 133 0.00 -17.71 4.27
CA SER A 133 1.43 -17.39 4.22
C SER A 133 1.75 -16.16 5.07
N LEU A 134 0.95 -15.10 4.95
CA LEU A 134 1.08 -13.87 5.75
C LEU A 134 0.87 -14.15 7.24
N ALA A 135 -0.16 -14.93 7.59
CA ALA A 135 -0.48 -15.29 8.97
C ALA A 135 0.59 -16.18 9.61
N SER A 136 1.11 -17.18 8.86
CA SER A 136 2.21 -18.05 9.31
C SER A 136 3.51 -17.26 9.54
N CYS A 137 3.82 -16.33 8.63
CA CYS A 137 4.94 -15.41 8.78
C CYS A 137 4.79 -14.54 10.05
N HIS A 138 3.59 -13.99 10.31
CA HIS A 138 3.30 -13.22 11.52
C HIS A 138 3.49 -14.06 12.79
N ALA A 139 2.97 -15.29 12.82
CA ALA A 139 3.11 -16.19 13.97
C ALA A 139 4.58 -16.52 14.24
N THR A 140 5.36 -16.79 13.20
CA THR A 140 6.80 -17.10 13.29
C THR A 140 7.60 -15.92 13.84
N LEU A 141 7.41 -14.73 13.27
CA LEU A 141 8.12 -13.51 13.69
C LEU A 141 7.71 -13.07 15.09
N LYS A 142 6.43 -13.25 15.46
CA LYS A 142 5.97 -13.01 16.83
C LYS A 142 6.65 -13.94 17.83
N ALA A 143 6.79 -15.22 17.51
CA ALA A 143 7.46 -16.20 18.38
C ALA A 143 8.95 -15.88 18.61
N THR A 144 9.61 -15.23 17.64
CA THR A 144 11.01 -14.79 17.74
C THR A 144 11.17 -13.34 18.21
N ASN A 145 10.08 -12.68 18.63
CA ASN A 145 10.04 -11.27 19.04
C ASN A 145 10.62 -10.32 17.96
N GLN A 146 10.33 -10.61 16.70
CA GLN A 146 10.73 -9.82 15.54
C GLN A 146 9.56 -9.00 14.99
N GLU A 147 9.90 -7.85 14.42
CA GLU A 147 8.95 -6.93 13.78
C GLU A 147 8.30 -7.60 12.56
N TYR A 148 6.97 -7.52 12.47
CA TYR A 148 6.21 -8.08 11.35
C TYR A 148 6.00 -7.01 10.26
N PRO A 149 6.64 -7.14 9.08
CA PRO A 149 6.64 -6.08 8.07
C PRO A 149 5.35 -6.03 7.23
N PHE A 150 4.54 -7.10 7.25
CA PHE A 150 3.42 -7.30 6.33
C PHE A 150 2.05 -6.99 6.96
N SER A 151 2.01 -6.02 7.87
CA SER A 151 0.81 -5.72 8.64
C SER A 151 -0.34 -5.20 7.78
N ARG A 152 -0.05 -4.42 6.72
CA ARG A 152 -1.07 -3.82 5.86
C ARG A 152 -1.66 -4.86 4.93
N SER A 153 -0.81 -5.67 4.31
CA SER A 153 -1.23 -6.79 3.45
C SER A 153 -2.06 -7.80 4.20
N LEU A 154 -1.65 -8.23 5.40
CA LEU A 154 -2.44 -9.17 6.22
C LEU A 154 -3.86 -8.66 6.50
N VAL A 155 -4.01 -7.37 6.83
CA VAL A 155 -5.33 -6.76 7.06
C VAL A 155 -6.13 -6.62 5.76
N SER A 156 -5.48 -6.21 4.66
CA SER A 156 -6.14 -6.06 3.35
C SER A 156 -6.65 -7.40 2.81
N THR A 157 -5.81 -8.45 2.85
CA THR A 157 -6.16 -9.79 2.39
C THR A 157 -7.27 -10.41 3.25
N ALA A 158 -7.21 -10.27 4.58
CA ALA A 158 -8.31 -10.71 5.46
C ALA A 158 -9.63 -10.02 5.10
N GLY A 159 -9.58 -8.72 4.79
CA GLY A 159 -10.76 -7.93 4.42
C GLY A 159 -11.44 -8.41 3.15
N ILE A 160 -10.66 -8.83 2.14
CA ILE A 160 -11.19 -9.39 0.88
C ILE A 160 -11.84 -10.76 1.10
N LEU A 161 -11.29 -11.57 2.00
CA LEU A 161 -11.85 -12.87 2.37
C LEU A 161 -13.08 -12.75 3.30
N GLY A 162 -13.47 -11.53 3.69
CA GLY A 162 -14.55 -11.31 4.66
C GLY A 162 -14.21 -11.81 6.08
N LEU A 163 -12.93 -12.03 6.37
CA LEU A 163 -12.47 -12.52 7.66
C LEU A 163 -12.44 -11.39 8.71
N PRO A 164 -12.56 -11.74 10.00
CA PRO A 164 -12.32 -10.78 11.08
C PRO A 164 -10.93 -10.17 10.96
N ARG A 165 -10.81 -8.89 11.34
CA ARG A 165 -9.54 -8.18 11.31
C ARG A 165 -8.50 -8.90 12.18
N PRO A 166 -7.31 -9.23 11.65
CA PRO A 166 -6.25 -9.88 12.42
C PRO A 166 -5.75 -9.00 13.58
N ALA A 167 -5.59 -9.61 14.76
CA ALA A 167 -5.07 -8.96 15.95
C ALA A 167 -3.54 -8.83 15.87
N ILE A 168 -3.07 -7.74 15.29
CA ILE A 168 -1.66 -7.32 15.36
C ILE A 168 -1.58 -6.41 16.59
N ALA A 169 -1.15 -6.95 17.74
CA ALA A 169 -1.41 -6.33 19.05
C ALA A 169 -0.29 -5.37 19.51
N ASP A 170 0.98 -5.72 19.28
CA ASP A 170 2.08 -5.17 20.09
C ASP A 170 2.53 -3.77 19.65
N GLU A 171 2.67 -3.50 18.36
CA GLU A 171 2.99 -2.14 17.88
C GLU A 171 1.84 -1.15 18.12
N TYR A 172 0.61 -1.64 18.07
CA TYR A 172 -0.56 -0.80 18.03
C TYR A 172 -1.02 -0.32 19.40
N GLN A 173 -0.76 -1.07 20.47
CA GLN A 173 -1.04 -0.58 21.82
C GLN A 173 -0.13 0.60 22.22
N SER A 174 1.13 0.58 21.78
CA SER A 174 2.06 1.69 22.00
C SER A 174 1.60 2.93 21.22
N LEU A 175 1.27 2.73 19.94
CA LEU A 175 0.81 3.80 19.06
C LEU A 175 -0.53 4.38 19.51
N ALA A 176 -1.47 3.55 19.94
CA ALA A 176 -2.76 3.99 20.48
C ALA A 176 -2.58 4.87 21.73
N ARG A 177 -1.69 4.46 22.66
CA ARG A 177 -1.34 5.28 23.83
C ARG A 177 -0.78 6.63 23.41
N GLN A 178 0.14 6.66 22.46
CA GLN A 178 0.71 7.93 21.95
C GLN A 178 -0.35 8.82 21.32
N ILE A 179 -1.21 8.27 20.45
CA ILE A 179 -2.26 9.02 19.76
C ILE A 179 -3.31 9.56 20.73
N SER A 180 -3.65 8.78 21.76
CA SER A 180 -4.62 9.18 22.79
C SER A 180 -4.20 10.40 23.61
N MET A 181 -2.90 10.74 23.61
CA MET A 181 -2.35 11.91 24.30
C MET A 181 -2.18 13.12 23.40
N ILE A 182 -2.48 13.02 22.09
CA ILE A 182 -2.35 14.15 21.18
C ILE A 182 -3.40 15.20 21.53
N PRO A 183 -2.99 16.47 21.76
CA PRO A 183 -3.91 17.53 22.13
C PRO A 183 -4.86 17.90 20.99
N LEU A 184 -5.85 18.74 21.33
CA LEU A 184 -6.75 19.36 20.36
C LEU A 184 -5.92 20.10 19.30
N PRO A 185 -6.22 19.92 18.00
CA PRO A 185 -5.39 20.49 16.96
C PRO A 185 -5.60 22.00 16.90
N PRO A 186 -4.56 22.79 16.52
CA PRO A 186 -4.72 24.21 16.28
C PRO A 186 -5.80 24.48 15.22
N VAL A 187 -6.59 25.54 15.42
CA VAL A 187 -7.60 25.96 14.43
C VAL A 187 -6.88 26.56 13.22
N ALA A 188 -7.23 26.08 12.02
CA ALA A 188 -6.70 26.62 10.78
C ALA A 188 -7.09 28.11 10.62
N ARG A 189 -6.14 28.94 10.17
CA ARG A 189 -6.36 30.38 9.97
C ARG A 189 -7.39 30.68 8.89
N GLU A 190 -7.34 29.92 7.78
CA GLU A 190 -8.27 30.06 6.67
C GLU A 190 -9.24 28.88 6.65
N THR A 191 -10.54 29.20 6.71
CA THR A 191 -11.62 28.21 6.72
C THR A 191 -12.76 28.63 5.80
N PHE A 192 -13.56 27.67 5.37
CA PHE A 192 -14.84 27.90 4.69
C PHE A 192 -15.93 27.02 5.30
N LEU A 193 -17.19 27.31 4.98
CA LEU A 193 -18.33 26.50 5.42
C LEU A 193 -18.66 25.44 4.36
N LEU A 194 -18.78 24.20 4.80
CA LEU A 194 -19.24 23.08 4.00
C LEU A 194 -20.32 22.34 4.77
N ASN A 195 -21.56 22.40 4.28
CA ASN A 195 -22.75 21.85 4.94
C ASN A 195 -22.86 22.26 6.43
N GLY A 196 -22.68 23.56 6.72
CA GLY A 196 -22.74 24.10 8.09
C GLY A 196 -21.51 23.80 8.97
N ARG A 197 -20.56 22.98 8.52
CA ARG A 197 -19.30 22.71 9.23
C ARG A 197 -18.20 23.66 8.75
N ARG A 198 -17.42 24.20 9.68
CA ARG A 198 -16.22 24.98 9.38
C ARG A 198 -15.06 24.02 9.06
N VAL A 199 -14.47 24.16 7.88
CA VAL A 199 -13.42 23.24 7.36
C VAL A 199 -12.21 24.07 6.91
N PRO A 200 -10.96 23.62 7.12
CA PRO A 200 -9.77 24.30 6.60
C PRO A 200 -9.76 24.36 5.07
N ARG A 201 -9.13 25.37 4.49
CA ARG A 201 -8.99 25.50 3.03
C ARG A 201 -8.01 24.50 2.41
N ILE A 202 -7.15 23.87 3.21
CA ILE A 202 -6.16 22.89 2.76
C ILE A 202 -6.60 21.50 3.20
N PHE A 203 -6.65 20.57 2.24
CA PHE A 203 -6.92 19.16 2.47
C PHE A 203 -5.65 18.35 2.20
N SER A 204 -5.35 17.39 3.07
CA SER A 204 -4.26 16.44 2.89
C SER A 204 -4.75 15.26 2.07
N GLY A 205 -4.36 15.19 0.79
CA GLY A 205 -4.70 14.08 -0.09
C GLY A 205 -3.86 12.83 0.20
N LEU A 206 -4.49 11.66 0.20
CA LEU A 206 -3.85 10.36 0.50
C LEU A 206 -3.60 9.50 -0.75
N TRP A 207 -3.58 10.09 -1.93
CA TRP A 207 -3.49 9.39 -3.21
C TRP A 207 -2.18 8.61 -3.40
N GLN A 208 -1.08 9.00 -2.75
CA GLN A 208 0.19 8.27 -2.77
C GLN A 208 0.07 6.86 -2.17
N MET A 209 -0.95 6.61 -1.34
CA MET A 209 -1.22 5.27 -0.81
C MET A 209 -1.79 4.29 -1.86
N SER A 210 -2.12 4.78 -3.06
CA SER A 210 -2.59 3.93 -4.18
C SER A 210 -1.54 2.96 -4.70
N SER A 211 -0.24 3.27 -4.55
CA SER A 211 0.82 2.43 -5.08
C SER A 211 2.18 2.71 -4.45
N PRO A 212 3.01 1.68 -4.16
CA PRO A 212 4.41 1.85 -3.77
C PRO A 212 5.29 2.61 -4.77
N ALA A 213 4.81 2.87 -6.00
CA ALA A 213 5.51 3.71 -6.97
C ALA A 213 5.67 5.17 -6.49
N TRP A 214 4.83 5.61 -5.55
CA TRP A 214 4.90 6.93 -4.91
C TRP A 214 5.69 6.91 -3.60
N GLY A 215 6.39 5.81 -3.32
CA GLY A 215 7.02 5.52 -2.04
C GLY A 215 6.20 4.54 -1.20
N ALA A 216 6.87 3.88 -0.27
CA ALA A 216 6.25 2.91 0.64
C ALA A 216 6.60 3.25 2.09
N ALA A 217 5.63 3.09 2.97
CA ALA A 217 5.80 3.29 4.40
C ALA A 217 5.05 2.20 5.18
N SER A 218 5.60 1.84 6.35
CA SER A 218 4.93 0.97 7.31
C SER A 218 3.67 1.67 7.86
N SER A 219 2.71 0.89 8.34
CA SER A 219 1.50 1.44 8.95
C SER A 219 1.82 2.40 10.11
N SER A 220 2.81 2.05 10.94
CA SER A 220 3.28 2.89 12.06
C SER A 220 3.78 4.25 11.59
N LYS A 221 4.61 4.31 10.55
CA LYS A 221 5.11 5.57 9.97
C LYS A 221 4.00 6.42 9.37
N VAL A 222 3.05 5.81 8.66
CA VAL A 222 1.91 6.54 8.08
C VAL A 222 1.06 7.18 9.18
N ILE A 223 0.74 6.41 10.23
CA ILE A 223 -0.03 6.90 11.37
C ILE A 223 0.72 7.98 12.16
N GLU A 224 2.04 7.85 12.32
CA GLU A 224 2.89 8.91 12.90
C GLU A 224 2.79 10.20 12.08
N GLN A 225 2.79 10.11 10.74
CA GLN A 225 2.61 11.29 9.91
C GLN A 225 1.22 11.90 10.07
N PHE A 226 0.13 11.11 10.13
CA PHE A 226 -1.20 11.65 10.43
C PHE A 226 -1.23 12.38 11.78
N SER A 227 -0.58 11.80 12.78
CA SER A 227 -0.43 12.41 14.11
C SER A 227 0.28 13.77 14.04
N ARG A 228 1.33 13.89 13.23
CA ARG A 228 2.03 15.16 13.00
C ARG A 228 1.16 16.17 12.25
N HIS A 229 0.41 15.73 11.23
CA HIS A 229 -0.48 16.61 10.45
C HIS A 229 -1.52 17.26 11.35
N VAL A 230 -2.23 16.48 12.17
CA VAL A 230 -3.25 17.04 13.07
C VAL A 230 -2.64 17.98 14.11
N GLN A 231 -1.46 17.66 14.68
CA GLN A 231 -0.75 18.54 15.61
C GLN A 231 -0.38 19.90 15.00
N GLN A 232 -0.20 19.95 13.68
CA GLN A 232 0.10 21.17 12.93
C GLN A 232 -1.17 21.87 12.39
N GLY A 233 -2.37 21.39 12.74
CA GLY A 233 -3.65 21.97 12.32
C GLY A 233 -4.14 21.50 10.94
N PHE A 234 -3.49 20.52 10.31
CA PHE A 234 -3.99 19.87 9.10
C PHE A 234 -5.02 18.80 9.47
N THR A 235 -6.28 19.20 9.57
CA THR A 235 -7.37 18.35 10.05
C THR A 235 -8.35 17.90 8.98
N ALA A 236 -8.19 18.32 7.72
CA ALA A 236 -8.99 17.81 6.60
C ALA A 236 -8.17 16.84 5.74
N PHE A 237 -8.74 15.67 5.47
CA PHE A 237 -8.11 14.61 4.69
C PHE A 237 -9.01 14.18 3.54
N ASP A 238 -8.40 13.94 2.38
CA ASP A 238 -9.08 13.44 1.18
C ASP A 238 -8.49 12.09 0.75
N MET A 239 -9.36 11.12 0.50
CA MET A 239 -8.97 9.78 0.06
C MET A 239 -9.98 9.20 -0.95
N ALA A 240 -9.81 7.92 -1.29
CA ALA A 240 -10.70 7.19 -2.18
C ALA A 240 -10.67 5.70 -1.86
N ASP A 241 -11.74 5.01 -2.24
CA ASP A 241 -11.85 3.55 -2.20
C ASP A 241 -10.79 2.83 -3.06
N HIS A 242 -10.21 3.50 -4.05
CA HIS A 242 -9.13 2.96 -4.88
C HIS A 242 -7.71 3.32 -4.40
N TYR A 243 -7.55 4.11 -3.33
CA TYR A 243 -6.22 4.47 -2.80
C TYR A 243 -5.67 3.38 -1.86
N GLY A 244 -5.59 2.14 -2.35
CA GLY A 244 -5.05 1.04 -1.57
C GLY A 244 -5.83 0.82 -0.27
N ASP A 245 -5.10 0.84 0.84
CA ASP A 245 -5.61 0.72 2.20
C ASP A 245 -5.75 2.08 2.92
N ALA A 246 -5.78 3.22 2.20
CA ALA A 246 -5.85 4.56 2.79
C ALA A 246 -6.97 4.72 3.82
N GLU A 247 -8.20 4.32 3.45
CA GLU A 247 -9.36 4.36 4.35
C GLU A 247 -9.17 3.49 5.60
N LEU A 248 -8.52 2.32 5.46
CA LEU A 248 -8.27 1.39 6.57
C LEU A 248 -7.23 1.94 7.55
N VAL A 249 -6.13 2.48 7.04
CA VAL A 249 -5.05 3.04 7.86
C VAL A 249 -5.51 4.35 8.52
N PHE A 250 -6.16 5.23 7.75
CA PHE A 250 -6.71 6.48 8.27
C PHE A 250 -7.83 6.24 9.29
N GLY A 251 -8.77 5.34 8.99
CA GLY A 251 -9.84 4.98 9.92
C GLY A 251 -9.31 4.47 11.25
N ARG A 252 -8.20 3.72 11.23
CA ARG A 252 -7.51 3.30 12.45
C ARG A 252 -6.93 4.47 13.23
N PHE A 253 -6.25 5.39 12.56
CA PHE A 253 -5.74 6.59 13.22
C PHE A 253 -6.89 7.42 13.84
N ALA A 254 -7.93 7.69 13.05
CA ALA A 254 -9.07 8.50 13.47
C ALA A 254 -9.86 7.87 14.63
N SER A 255 -9.95 6.53 14.71
CA SER A 255 -10.62 5.85 15.84
C SER A 255 -9.81 5.88 17.14
N MET A 256 -8.50 6.09 17.07
CA MET A 256 -7.63 6.26 18.24
C MET A 256 -7.46 7.72 18.66
N TYR A 257 -7.81 8.68 17.80
CA TYR A 257 -7.60 10.11 18.04
C TYR A 257 -8.70 10.69 18.94
N PRO A 258 -8.36 11.30 20.11
CA PRO A 258 -9.36 11.73 21.09
C PRO A 258 -10.23 12.90 20.61
N HIS A 259 -9.78 13.66 19.62
CA HIS A 259 -10.48 14.82 19.08
C HIS A 259 -11.00 14.56 17.66
N ARG A 260 -11.59 13.38 17.44
CA ARG A 260 -12.10 12.92 16.15
C ARG A 260 -13.02 13.94 15.47
N ASP A 261 -13.85 14.66 16.22
CA ASP A 261 -14.77 15.67 15.68
C ASP A 261 -14.06 16.91 15.10
N ALA A 262 -12.77 17.10 15.40
CA ALA A 262 -11.94 18.13 14.77
C ALA A 262 -11.45 17.72 13.38
N ILE A 263 -11.51 16.42 13.03
CA ILE A 263 -11.06 15.87 11.75
C ILE A 263 -12.21 15.89 10.74
N PHE A 264 -11.95 16.42 9.54
CA PHE A 264 -12.86 16.35 8.41
C PHE A 264 -12.39 15.28 7.41
N THR A 265 -13.21 14.26 7.18
CA THR A 265 -12.85 13.11 6.34
C THR A 265 -13.65 13.08 5.04
N ALA A 266 -12.99 13.47 3.95
CA ALA A 266 -13.53 13.32 2.60
C ALA A 266 -13.04 12.01 1.97
N THR A 267 -13.92 11.31 1.28
CA THR A 267 -13.54 10.15 0.48
C THR A 267 -14.37 10.09 -0.82
N LYS A 268 -13.91 9.31 -1.81
CA LYS A 268 -14.58 9.12 -3.11
C LYS A 268 -15.13 7.72 -3.35
N TYR A 269 -16.37 7.61 -3.85
CA TYR A 269 -16.88 6.39 -4.48
C TYR A 269 -16.45 6.43 -5.95
N CYS A 270 -15.42 5.64 -6.29
CA CYS A 270 -14.86 5.63 -7.64
C CYS A 270 -15.49 4.54 -8.50
N VAL A 271 -16.09 4.96 -9.60
CA VAL A 271 -16.67 4.08 -10.61
C VAL A 271 -15.79 4.09 -11.85
N PHE A 272 -15.05 3.01 -12.03
CA PHE A 272 -14.12 2.82 -13.16
C PHE A 272 -14.59 1.76 -14.16
N GLN A 273 -15.75 1.16 -13.92
CA GLN A 273 -16.40 0.20 -14.81
C GLN A 273 -17.86 0.61 -14.97
N LYS A 274 -18.48 0.26 -16.10
CA LYS A 274 -19.91 0.54 -16.28
C LYS A 274 -20.69 -0.14 -15.16
N MET A 275 -21.68 0.57 -14.63
CA MET A 275 -22.57 0.01 -13.64
C MET A 275 -23.91 0.70 -13.64
N THR A 276 -24.93 0.00 -13.13
CA THR A 276 -26.22 0.62 -12.85
C THR A 276 -26.18 1.26 -11.48
N VAL A 277 -26.39 2.58 -11.43
CA VAL A 277 -26.50 3.30 -10.16
C VAL A 277 -27.85 2.98 -9.53
N SER A 278 -27.86 2.22 -8.44
CA SER A 278 -29.04 1.95 -7.62
C SER A 278 -28.85 2.44 -6.20
N ARG A 279 -29.95 2.63 -5.47
CA ARG A 279 -29.93 3.02 -4.05
C ARG A 279 -29.16 2.00 -3.22
N GLU A 280 -29.36 0.72 -3.51
CA GLU A 280 -28.72 -0.41 -2.82
C GLU A 280 -27.21 -0.42 -3.08
N ALA A 281 -26.78 -0.17 -4.32
CA ALA A 281 -25.36 -0.10 -4.67
C ALA A 281 -24.66 1.07 -3.97
N VAL A 282 -25.29 2.25 -3.94
CA VAL A 282 -24.77 3.42 -3.24
C VAL A 282 -24.71 3.17 -1.73
N GLN A 283 -25.75 2.57 -1.15
CA GLN A 283 -25.79 2.24 0.29
C GLN A 283 -24.73 1.20 0.67
N ALA A 284 -24.51 0.18 -0.15
CA ALA A 284 -23.45 -0.81 0.06
C ALA A 284 -22.06 -0.16 0.01
N ASN A 285 -21.82 0.75 -0.95
CA ASN A 285 -20.58 1.51 -1.03
C ASN A 285 -20.36 2.38 0.22
N ILE A 286 -21.38 3.12 0.66
CA ILE A 286 -21.31 3.92 1.90
C ILE A 286 -20.97 3.01 3.11
N ALA A 287 -21.67 1.89 3.26
CA ALA A 287 -21.46 0.96 4.37
C ALA A 287 -20.04 0.39 4.39
N GLU A 288 -19.49 0.03 3.22
CA GLU A 288 -18.11 -0.42 3.12
C GLU A 288 -17.12 0.63 3.63
N ARG A 289 -17.32 1.89 3.25
CA ARG A 289 -16.40 2.99 3.57
C ARG A 289 -16.51 3.38 5.04
N CYS A 290 -17.73 3.38 5.58
CA CYS A 290 -17.98 3.49 7.02
C CYS A 290 -17.21 2.42 7.79
N ARG A 291 -17.28 1.15 7.36
CA ARG A 291 -16.51 0.05 7.95
C ARG A 291 -15.00 0.26 7.85
N ARG A 292 -14.47 0.63 6.68
CA ARG A 292 -13.02 0.85 6.46
C ARG A 292 -12.49 2.01 7.31
N LEU A 293 -13.24 3.12 7.33
CA LEU A 293 -12.94 4.33 8.11
C LEU A 293 -13.27 4.21 9.61
N GLN A 294 -13.88 3.11 10.04
CA GLN A 294 -14.34 2.91 11.42
C GLN A 294 -15.20 4.09 11.90
N THR A 295 -16.22 4.40 11.09
CA THR A 295 -17.18 5.48 11.32
C THR A 295 -18.59 5.03 11.02
N ASP A 296 -19.57 5.66 11.65
CA ASP A 296 -20.99 5.54 11.32
C ASP A 296 -21.39 6.50 10.18
N LYS A 297 -20.67 7.62 10.04
CA LYS A 297 -20.94 8.67 9.06
C LYS A 297 -19.67 9.10 8.31
N ILE A 298 -19.84 9.36 7.00
CA ILE A 298 -18.84 10.02 6.15
C ILE A 298 -19.12 11.53 6.12
N ASP A 299 -18.10 12.37 6.32
CA ASP A 299 -18.28 13.83 6.30
C ASP A 299 -18.59 14.36 4.89
N LEU A 300 -17.84 13.87 3.90
CA LEU A 300 -18.04 14.17 2.49
C LEU A 300 -17.81 12.92 1.64
N LEU A 301 -18.86 12.48 0.96
CA LEU A 301 -18.78 11.46 -0.08
C LEU A 301 -18.82 12.13 -1.45
N GLN A 302 -17.77 11.93 -2.24
CA GLN A 302 -17.69 12.42 -3.61
C GLN A 302 -17.93 11.26 -4.57
N PHE A 303 -18.81 11.44 -5.55
CA PHE A 303 -19.00 10.45 -6.61
C PHE A 303 -17.98 10.72 -7.72
N HIS A 304 -17.02 9.81 -7.89
CA HIS A 304 -15.95 9.92 -8.88
C HIS A 304 -16.31 9.03 -10.07
N TRP A 305 -16.76 9.67 -11.14
CA TRP A 305 -17.29 9.03 -12.34
C TRP A 305 -16.44 9.40 -13.56
N GLN A 306 -16.14 8.41 -14.41
CA GLN A 306 -15.28 8.60 -15.60
C GLN A 306 -15.99 8.46 -16.96
N PHE A 307 -17.26 8.02 -16.98
CA PHE A 307 -17.99 7.81 -18.23
C PHE A 307 -18.76 9.07 -18.62
N VAL A 308 -18.23 9.79 -19.61
CA VAL A 308 -18.88 10.97 -20.20
C VAL A 308 -19.89 10.49 -21.26
N GLY A 309 -21.18 10.71 -21.03
CA GLY A 309 -22.26 10.32 -21.97
C GLY A 309 -23.48 9.66 -21.32
N ASP A 310 -23.31 9.11 -20.11
CA ASP A 310 -24.40 8.56 -19.30
C ASP A 310 -25.09 9.69 -18.52
N TYR A 311 -25.74 10.62 -19.26
CA TYR A 311 -26.64 11.62 -18.67
C TYR A 311 -28.00 10.98 -18.38
N ALA A 312 -28.02 10.01 -17.47
CA ALA A 312 -29.26 9.50 -16.87
C ALA A 312 -29.12 9.64 -15.35
N TRP A 313 -29.26 10.88 -14.88
CA TRP A 313 -29.50 11.20 -13.48
C TRP A 313 -31.00 11.27 -13.25
#